data_AF-A0A9D6D8D5-F1
#
_entry.id   AF-A0A9D6D8D5-F1
#
_cell.length_a   1.000
_cell.length_b   1.000
_cell.length_c   1.000
_cell.angle_alpha   90.00
_cell.angle_beta   90.00
_cell.angle_gamma   90.00
#
_symmetry.space_group_name_H-M   'P 1'
#
loop_
_entity.id
_entity.type
_entity.pdbx_description
1 polymer ?
#
loop_
_entity_poly.entity_id
_entity_poly.type
_entity_poly.pdbx_seq_one_letter_code
_entity_poly.pdbx_strand_id
1 'polypeptide(L)'
;MPPSILLYAFSCFAGVTAIIGIIVNYLKKGKVACTWLECHFRWQTRTFWFGLLWAVIGASTIFISIGMTILFANFCWIIYRIVKGWLNLNDNKPMTF
;
A
#
# COMPACT_ATOMS: atom_id res chain seq x y z
N MET A 1 6.11 30.99 1.88
CA MET A 1 6.68 29.70 1.41
C MET A 1 5.86 29.21 0.23
N PRO A 2 6.47 28.83 -0.90
CA PRO A 2 5.73 28.40 -2.08
C PRO A 2 5.00 27.07 -1.82
N PRO A 3 3.72 26.94 -2.23
CA PRO A 3 2.89 25.76 -1.96
C PRO A 3 3.43 24.48 -2.59
N SER A 4 4.27 24.59 -3.62
CA SER A 4 4.95 23.47 -4.27
C SER A 4 5.81 22.64 -3.31
N ILE A 5 6.46 23.28 -2.32
CA ILE A 5 7.33 22.58 -1.35
C ILE A 5 6.51 21.72 -0.40
N LEU A 6 5.33 22.20 0.01
CA LEU A 6 4.42 21.44 0.87
C LEU A 6 3.89 20.19 0.15
N LEU A 7 3.50 20.32 -1.11
CA LEU A 7 3.03 19.18 -1.93
C LEU A 7 4.13 18.12 -2.11
N TYR A 8 5.38 18.54 -2.31
CA TYR A 8 6.52 17.62 -2.38
C TYR A 8 6.79 16.91 -1.06
N ALA A 9 6.76 17.64 0.07
CA ALA A 9 6.95 17.07 1.39
C ALA A 9 5.88 16.02 1.75
N PHE A 10 4.61 16.30 1.42
CA PHE A 10 3.51 15.34 1.59
C PHE A 10 3.67 14.08 0.74
N SER A 11 4.18 14.22 -0.49
CA SER A 11 4.42 13.08 -1.39
C SER A 11 5.53 12.17 -0.87
N CYS A 12 6.63 12.74 -0.36
CA CYS A 12 7.69 11.98 0.29
C CYS A 12 7.17 11.21 1.52
N PHE A 13 6.28 11.82 2.30
CA PHE A 13 5.68 11.16 3.45
C PHE A 13 4.92 9.89 3.06
N ALA A 14 4.09 9.94 2.01
CA ALA A 14 3.30 8.79 1.56
C ALA A 14 4.16 7.56 1.23
N GLY A 15 5.34 7.76 0.63
CA GLY A 15 6.29 6.68 0.34
C GLY A 15 6.95 6.11 1.60
N VAL A 16 7.37 6.98 2.52
CA VAL A 16 8.04 6.58 3.77
C VAL A 16 7.10 5.78 4.67
N THR A 17 5.82 6.19 4.79
CA THR A 17 4.84 5.46 5.62
C THR A 17 4.60 4.05 5.09
N ALA A 18 4.61 3.87 3.77
CA ALA A 18 4.46 2.57 3.14
C ALA A 18 5.65 1.63 3.44
N ILE A 19 6.89 2.17 3.43
CA ILE A 19 8.10 1.43 3.80
C ILE A 19 8.07 1.00 5.26
N ILE A 20 7.72 1.93 6.18
CA ILE A 20 7.59 1.64 7.61
C ILE A 20 6.56 0.52 7.84
N GLY A 21 5.42 0.56 7.14
CA GLY A 21 4.39 -0.47 7.22
C GLY A 21 4.91 -1.87 6.86
N ILE A 22 5.75 -1.98 5.83
CA ILE A 22 6.38 -3.25 5.47
C ILE A 22 7.40 -3.70 6.52
N ILE A 23 8.22 -2.79 7.04
CA ILE A 23 9.24 -3.10 8.05
C ILE A 23 8.56 -3.66 9.30
N VAL A 24 7.50 -3.01 9.78
CA VAL A 24 6.71 -3.50 10.91
C VAL A 24 6.10 -4.87 10.60
N ASN A 25 5.63 -5.08 9.37
CA ASN A 25 5.10 -6.39 8.96
C ASN A 25 6.14 -7.50 9.08
N TYR A 26 7.36 -7.28 8.57
CA TYR A 26 8.43 -8.28 8.65
C TYR A 26 8.93 -8.49 10.09
N LEU A 27 9.07 -7.41 10.87
CA LEU A 27 9.51 -7.48 12.27
C LEU A 27 8.50 -8.22 13.17
N LYS A 28 7.20 -7.96 12.98
CA LYS A 28 6.15 -8.59 13.78
C LYS A 28 5.71 -9.95 13.24
N LYS A 29 6.11 -10.33 12.01
CA LYS A 29 5.75 -11.62 11.38
C LYS A 29 5.98 -12.82 12.30
N GLY A 30 7.10 -12.85 13.03
CA GLY A 30 7.42 -13.93 13.97
C GLY A 30 6.56 -13.95 15.24
N LYS A 31 6.02 -12.81 15.68
CA LYS A 31 5.15 -12.70 16.87
C LYS A 31 3.68 -13.01 16.58
N VAL A 32 3.27 -12.91 15.32
CA VAL A 32 1.88 -13.15 14.89
C VAL A 32 1.69 -14.51 14.19
N ALA A 33 2.75 -15.31 14.10
CA ALA A 33 2.71 -16.65 13.53
C ALA A 33 1.67 -17.52 14.27
N CYS A 34 0.89 -18.33 13.54
CA CYS A 34 -0.24 -19.11 14.08
C CYS A 34 -1.43 -18.29 14.61
N THR A 35 -1.56 -17.01 14.24
CA THR A 35 -2.76 -16.20 14.53
C THR A 35 -3.46 -15.77 13.25
N TRP A 36 -4.75 -15.40 13.36
CA TRP A 36 -5.50 -14.82 12.23
C TRP A 36 -4.87 -13.52 11.68
N LEU A 37 -4.01 -12.87 12.48
CA LEU A 37 -3.23 -11.69 12.09
C LEU A 37 -2.16 -12.04 11.04
N GLU A 38 -1.62 -13.26 11.03
CA GLU A 38 -0.63 -13.69 10.03
C GLU A 38 -1.19 -13.52 8.60
N CYS A 39 -2.47 -13.85 8.40
CA CYS A 39 -3.16 -13.70 7.13
C CYS A 39 -3.21 -12.22 6.70
N HIS A 40 -3.51 -11.32 7.63
CA HIS A 40 -3.53 -9.88 7.40
C HIS A 40 -2.15 -9.32 7.03
N PHE A 41 -1.12 -9.70 7.78
CA PHE A 41 0.26 -9.27 7.54
C PHE A 41 0.77 -9.75 6.16
N ARG A 42 0.47 -11.00 5.78
CA ARG A 42 0.78 -11.52 4.43
C ARG A 42 0.04 -10.78 3.34
N TRP A 43 -1.27 -10.54 3.51
CA TRP A 43 -2.09 -9.82 2.54
C TRP A 43 -1.63 -8.35 2.37
N GLN A 44 -1.30 -7.66 3.46
CA GLN A 44 -0.84 -6.28 3.44
C GLN A 44 0.51 -6.18 2.71
N THR A 45 1.43 -7.11 2.98
CA THR A 45 2.72 -7.19 2.28
C THR A 45 2.54 -7.43 0.78
N ARG A 46 1.65 -8.33 0.36
CA ARG A 46 1.32 -8.54 -1.06
C ARG A 46 0.77 -7.27 -1.71
N THR A 47 -0.14 -6.58 -1.02
CA THR A 47 -0.77 -5.34 -1.52
C THR A 47 0.28 -4.24 -1.74
N PHE A 48 1.25 -4.10 -0.84
CA PHE A 48 2.37 -3.18 -1.03
C PHE A 48 3.15 -3.52 -2.31
N TRP A 49 3.57 -4.78 -2.49
CA TRP A 49 4.36 -5.16 -3.66
C TRP A 49 3.61 -4.96 -4.98
N PHE A 50 2.31 -5.30 -5.03
CA PHE A 50 1.48 -4.98 -6.19
C PHE A 50 1.33 -3.48 -6.41
N GLY A 51 1.08 -2.70 -5.35
CA GLY A 51 0.97 -1.24 -5.43
C GLY A 51 2.26 -0.58 -5.91
N LEU A 52 3.41 -1.07 -5.45
CA LEU A 52 4.74 -0.62 -5.89
C LEU A 52 4.99 -1.00 -7.35
N LEU A 53 4.64 -2.23 -7.75
CA LEU A 53 4.79 -2.70 -9.13
C LEU A 53 3.98 -1.83 -10.09
N TRP A 54 2.69 -1.58 -9.78
CA TRP A 54 1.84 -0.69 -10.57
C TRP A 54 2.31 0.78 -10.53
N ALA A 55 2.91 1.24 -9.43
CA ALA A 55 3.50 2.58 -9.36
C ALA A 55 4.74 2.70 -10.28
N VAL A 56 5.61 1.69 -10.30
CA VAL A 56 6.79 1.64 -11.18
C VAL A 56 6.38 1.53 -12.64
N ILE A 57 5.39 0.69 -12.96
CA ILE A 57 4.83 0.60 -14.31
C ILE A 57 4.22 1.95 -14.69
N GLY A 58 3.34 2.51 -13.85
CA GLY A 58 2.70 3.80 -14.09
C GLY A 58 3.71 4.92 -14.35
N ALA A 59 4.78 4.98 -13.56
CA ALA A 59 5.88 5.92 -13.74
C ALA A 59 6.68 5.69 -15.03
N SER A 60 6.93 4.43 -15.41
CA SER A 60 7.65 4.09 -16.64
C SER A 60 6.83 4.43 -17.89
N THR A 61 5.51 4.24 -17.83
CA THR A 61 4.58 4.50 -18.95
C THR A 61 4.12 5.97 -18.99
N ILE A 62 4.66 6.87 -18.17
CA ILE A 62 4.36 8.32 -18.22
C ILE A 62 4.68 8.90 -19.60
N PHE A 63 5.74 8.44 -20.25
CA PHE A 63 6.13 8.90 -21.59
C PHE A 63 5.08 8.64 -22.67
N ILE A 64 4.15 7.70 -22.44
CA ILE A 64 3.09 7.32 -23.39
C ILE A 64 1.75 7.98 -22.97
N SER A 65 1.73 8.88 -21.98
CA SER A 65 0.53 9.50 -21.38
C SER A 65 -0.47 8.52 -20.73
N ILE A 66 -0.32 7.21 -20.92
CA ILE A 66 -1.12 6.14 -20.29
C ILE A 66 -0.75 5.96 -18.82
N GLY A 67 0.48 6.34 -18.42
CA GLY A 67 0.95 6.25 -17.04
C GLY A 67 0.03 6.90 -16.02
N MET A 68 -0.62 8.02 -16.38
CA MET A 68 -1.53 8.76 -15.50
C MET A 68 -2.81 7.96 -15.19
N THR A 69 -3.37 7.26 -16.18
CA THR A 69 -4.52 6.36 -15.99
C THR A 69 -4.15 5.16 -15.12
N ILE A 70 -2.98 4.56 -15.32
CA ILE A 70 -2.49 3.43 -14.52
C ILE A 70 -2.29 3.83 -13.07
N LEU A 71 -1.66 4.99 -12.82
CA LEU A 71 -1.44 5.51 -11.47
C LEU A 71 -2.77 5.82 -10.77
N PHE A 72 -3.74 6.40 -11.47
CA PHE A 72 -5.07 6.66 -10.92
C PHE A 72 -5.82 5.36 -10.58
N ALA A 73 -5.80 4.38 -11.48
CA ALA A 73 -6.38 3.06 -11.23
C ALA A 73 -5.72 2.36 -10.02
N ASN A 74 -4.39 2.43 -9.92
CA ASN A 74 -3.63 1.89 -8.78
C ASN A 74 -4.01 2.60 -7.47
N PHE A 75 -4.18 3.91 -7.49
CA PHE A 75 -4.61 4.68 -6.33
C PHE A 75 -6.00 4.26 -5.83
N CYS A 76 -6.98 4.19 -6.73
CA CYS A 76 -8.32 3.70 -6.41
C CYS A 76 -8.30 2.25 -5.89
N TRP A 77 -7.47 1.39 -6.50
CA TRP A 77 -7.31 0.00 -6.07
C TRP A 77 -6.71 -0.10 -4.66
N ILE A 78 -5.68 0.71 -4.35
CA ILE A 78 -5.09 0.77 -3.00
C ILE A 78 -6.13 1.21 -1.97
N ILE A 79 -6.94 2.23 -2.24
CA ILE A 79 -8.01 2.68 -1.34
C ILE A 79 -9.00 1.55 -1.07
N TYR A 80 -9.51 0.91 -2.12
CA TYR A 80 -10.43 -0.24 -1.99
C TYR A 80 -9.83 -1.33 -1.10
N ARG A 81 -8.54 -1.65 -1.29
CA ARG A 81 -7.84 -2.65 -0.50
C ARG A 81 -7.76 -2.22 0.96
N ILE A 82 -7.34 -0.99 1.25
CA ILE A 82 -7.25 -0.46 2.63
C ILE A 82 -8.60 -0.58 3.33
N VAL A 83 -9.70 -0.16 2.70
CA VAL A 83 -11.06 -0.26 3.26
C VAL A 83 -11.42 -1.71 3.55
N LYS A 84 -11.18 -2.63 2.61
CA LYS A 84 -11.44 -4.07 2.80
C LYS A 84 -10.62 -4.66 3.95
N GLY A 85 -9.36 -4.26 4.07
CA GLY A 85 -8.49 -4.65 5.19
C GLY A 85 -9.00 -4.11 6.53
N TRP A 86 -9.41 -2.86 6.57
CA TRP A 86 -9.94 -2.22 7.78
C TRP A 86 -11.25 -2.85 8.26
N LEU A 87 -12.17 -3.15 7.33
CA LEU A 87 -13.42 -3.85 7.65
C LEU A 87 -13.16 -5.24 8.23
N ASN A 88 -12.24 -6.01 7.66
CA ASN A 88 -11.90 -7.34 8.18
C ASN A 88 -11.17 -7.29 9.53
N LEU A 89 -10.33 -6.28 9.78
CA LEU A 89 -9.70 -6.05 11.08
C LEU A 89 -10.75 -5.74 12.16
N ASN A 90 -11.71 -4.86 11.85
CA ASN A 90 -12.77 -4.48 12.77
C ASN A 90 -13.71 -5.66 13.09
N ASP A 91 -13.96 -6.52 12.10
CA ASP A 91 -14.77 -7.74 12.25
C ASP A 91 -14.01 -8.91 12.91
N ASN A 92 -12.72 -8.77 13.26
CA ASN A 92 -11.84 -9.84 13.73
C ASN A 92 -11.84 -11.09 12.82
N LYS A 93 -12.06 -10.90 11.51
CA LYS A 93 -12.11 -11.99 10.54
C LYS A 93 -10.73 -12.21 9.91
N PRO A 94 -10.28 -13.47 9.73
CA PRO A 94 -9.08 -13.74 8.95
C PRO A 94 -9.26 -13.29 7.50
N MET A 95 -8.20 -12.75 6.90
CA MET A 95 -8.24 -12.35 5.51
C MET A 95 -8.19 -13.59 4.61
N THR A 96 -9.16 -13.74 3.71
CA THR A 96 -9.18 -14.82 2.73
C THR A 96 -8.12 -14.55 1.65
N PHE A 97 -7.29 -15.57 1.37
CA PHE A 97 -6.12 -15.50 0.48
C PHE A 97 -6.47 -15.64 -0.99
#